data_AF-A0A7J4DVX7-F1
#
_entry.id   AF-A0A7J4DVX7-F1
#
_cell.length_a   1.000
_cell.length_b   1.000
_cell.length_c   1.000
_cell.angle_alpha   90.00
_cell.angle_beta   90.00
_cell.angle_gamma   90.00
#
_symmetry.space_group_name_H-M   'P 1'
#
loop_
_entity.id
_entity.type
_entity.pdbx_description
1 polymer ?
#
loop_
_entity_poly.entity_id
_entity_poly.type
_entity_poly.pdbx_seq_one_letter_code
_entity_poly.pdbx_strand_id
1 'polypeptide(L)'
;MALPLCSKACIEVYVCRGSPNVQLYHDTTLELEREPRITPRGTCIFGISCRPLASKCDLGEGFAKLILYCFNPAEKNHAFYICHGFSPKTRKGDRLIARKSYFEENSIIIGSDCVASNARRALGRCCSSVFSHCIAVIIYAVCKNANSKNIASRSIVKNFNNVSKCNTTETIL
;
A
#
# COMPACT_ATOMS: atom_id res chain seq x y z
N MET A 1 21.78 15.10 12.91
CA MET A 1 21.60 13.97 11.98
C MET A 1 21.12 14.55 10.65
N ALA A 2 21.87 14.41 9.56
CA ALA A 2 21.44 14.94 8.27
C ALA A 2 20.26 14.13 7.71
N LEU A 3 19.20 14.80 7.26
CA LEU A 3 18.09 14.15 6.56
C LEU A 3 18.60 13.60 5.22
N PRO A 4 18.17 12.39 4.80
CA PRO A 4 18.56 11.84 3.52
C PRO A 4 18.07 12.75 2.38
N LEU A 5 19.02 13.24 1.56
CA LEU A 5 18.73 13.97 0.34
C LEU A 5 18.12 13.00 -0.70
N CYS A 6 16.91 13.31 -1.15
CA CYS A 6 16.21 12.55 -2.17
C CYS A 6 16.50 13.15 -3.55
N SER A 7 16.85 12.32 -4.52
CA SER A 7 17.30 12.75 -5.85
C SER A 7 16.27 12.58 -6.95
N LYS A 8 15.34 11.63 -6.80
CA LYS A 8 14.29 11.31 -7.78
C LYS A 8 13.02 10.85 -7.06
N ALA A 9 11.87 11.12 -7.65
CA ALA A 9 10.59 10.55 -7.24
C ALA A 9 9.89 9.90 -8.44
N CYS A 10 9.12 8.85 -8.17
CA CYS A 10 8.34 8.16 -9.18
C CYS A 10 6.99 7.73 -8.61
N ILE A 11 5.98 7.65 -9.48
CA ILE A 11 4.60 7.32 -9.12
C ILE A 11 4.11 6.18 -10.03
N GLU A 12 3.56 5.14 -9.42
CA GLU A 12 2.80 4.11 -10.10
C GLU A 12 1.33 4.20 -9.69
N VAL A 13 0.43 4.01 -10.64
CA VAL A 13 -1.01 4.01 -10.39
C VAL A 13 -1.59 2.70 -10.89
N TYR A 14 -2.40 2.07 -10.04
CA TYR A 14 -3.12 0.84 -10.36
C TYR A 14 -4.61 1.05 -10.15
N VAL A 15 -5.39 0.52 -11.08
CA VAL A 15 -6.84 0.37 -10.95
C VAL A 15 -7.15 -1.08 -10.62
N CYS A 16 -8.00 -1.30 -9.62
CA CYS A 16 -8.39 -2.60 -9.10
C CYS A 16 -9.90 -2.63 -8.87
N ARG A 17 -10.42 -3.82 -8.54
CA ARG A 17 -11.82 -4.01 -8.14
C ARG A 17 -11.90 -4.60 -6.73
N GLY A 18 -12.99 -4.32 -6.04
CA GLY A 18 -13.35 -5.04 -4.82
C GLY A 18 -13.78 -6.48 -5.11
N SER A 19 -13.94 -7.26 -4.04
CA SER A 19 -14.45 -8.63 -4.11
C SER A 19 -15.05 -9.04 -2.78
N PRO A 20 -16.17 -9.80 -2.76
CA PRO A 20 -16.74 -10.36 -1.53
C PRO A 20 -15.78 -11.17 -0.67
N ASN A 21 -14.72 -11.71 -1.28
CA ASN A 21 -13.71 -12.51 -0.60
C ASN A 21 -12.56 -11.68 -0.01
N VAL A 22 -12.56 -10.35 -0.18
CA VAL A 22 -11.59 -9.46 0.47
C VAL A 22 -11.89 -9.40 1.96
N GLN A 23 -10.89 -9.70 2.78
CA GLN A 23 -11.01 -9.73 4.24
C GLN A 23 -10.04 -8.82 4.98
N LEU A 24 -8.83 -8.62 4.44
CA LEU A 24 -7.80 -7.78 5.05
C LEU A 24 -7.44 -8.18 6.50
N TYR A 25 -7.27 -9.47 6.82
CA TYR A 25 -6.86 -9.92 8.16
C TYR A 25 -5.36 -10.14 8.35
N HIS A 26 -4.56 -10.14 7.28
CA HIS A 26 -3.16 -10.54 7.41
C HIS A 26 -2.32 -9.53 8.21
N ASP A 27 -1.48 -10.03 9.12
CA ASP A 27 -0.77 -9.21 10.12
C ASP A 27 0.64 -8.78 9.71
N THR A 28 1.11 -9.19 8.54
CA THR A 28 2.47 -8.88 8.08
C THR A 28 2.56 -8.42 6.63
N THR A 29 1.47 -8.53 5.86
CA THR A 29 1.45 -8.17 4.43
C THR A 29 0.13 -7.53 4.03
N LEU A 30 0.17 -6.82 2.91
CA LEU A 30 -0.96 -6.29 2.17
C LEU A 30 -0.66 -6.46 0.67
N GLU A 31 -1.59 -7.02 -0.09
CA GLU A 31 -1.40 -7.40 -1.50
C GLU A 31 -2.41 -6.71 -2.43
N LEU A 32 -1.93 -6.30 -3.61
CA LEU A 32 -2.74 -5.92 -4.76
C LEU A 32 -2.73 -7.10 -5.74
N GLU A 33 -3.85 -7.79 -5.89
CA GLU A 33 -3.96 -9.02 -6.67
C GLU A 33 -4.24 -8.69 -8.14
N ARG A 34 -3.46 -9.27 -9.06
CA ARG A 34 -3.66 -9.10 -10.50
C ARG A 34 -4.70 -10.05 -11.06
N GLU A 35 -4.88 -11.20 -10.42
CA GLU A 35 -5.86 -12.18 -10.83
C GLU A 35 -7.30 -11.68 -10.56
N PRO A 36 -8.27 -12.07 -11.41
CA PRO A 36 -9.65 -11.61 -11.29
C PRO A 36 -10.45 -12.35 -10.21
N ARG A 37 -9.89 -13.40 -9.62
CA ARG A 37 -10.57 -14.23 -8.61
C ARG A 37 -9.61 -14.59 -7.50
N ILE A 38 -10.14 -14.56 -6.29
CA ILE A 38 -9.43 -14.96 -5.07
C ILE A 38 -10.29 -15.95 -4.31
N THR A 39 -9.64 -16.93 -3.69
CA THR A 39 -10.32 -17.78 -2.71
C THR A 39 -10.61 -16.97 -1.44
N PRO A 40 -11.58 -17.39 -0.61
CA PRO A 40 -11.85 -16.73 0.67
C PRO A 40 -10.66 -16.70 1.65
N ARG A 41 -9.55 -17.39 1.34
CA ARG A 41 -8.29 -17.35 2.11
C ARG A 41 -7.45 -16.10 1.85
N GLY A 42 -7.84 -15.22 0.92
CA GLY A 42 -7.16 -13.97 0.54
C GLY A 42 -7.15 -12.90 1.65
N THR A 43 -6.56 -13.23 2.81
CA THR A 43 -6.57 -12.39 4.01
C THR A 43 -5.68 -11.15 3.86
N CYS A 44 -4.73 -11.11 2.93
CA CYS A 44 -3.87 -9.95 2.71
C CYS A 44 -4.35 -9.02 1.59
N ILE A 45 -5.37 -9.40 0.83
CA ILE A 45 -5.68 -8.77 -0.46
C ILE A 45 -6.58 -7.53 -0.28
N PHE A 46 -6.20 -6.39 -0.85
CA PHE A 46 -7.02 -5.17 -0.89
C PHE A 46 -7.99 -5.13 -2.07
N GLY A 47 -7.53 -5.56 -3.24
CA GLY A 47 -8.31 -5.55 -4.47
C GLY A 47 -7.77 -6.55 -5.47
N ILE A 48 -8.62 -6.92 -6.42
CA ILE A 48 -8.39 -7.91 -7.48
C ILE A 48 -8.32 -7.23 -8.84
N SER A 49 -7.90 -7.96 -9.88
CA SER A 49 -7.76 -7.42 -11.24
C SER A 49 -6.92 -6.14 -11.31
N CYS A 50 -5.90 -6.00 -10.45
CA CYS A 50 -5.08 -4.80 -10.39
C CYS A 50 -4.26 -4.62 -11.67
N ARG A 51 -4.56 -3.55 -12.43
CA ARG A 51 -3.89 -3.22 -13.69
C ARG A 51 -3.19 -1.88 -13.58
N PRO A 52 -1.97 -1.76 -14.11
CA PRO A 52 -1.27 -0.48 -14.14
C PRO A 52 -1.98 0.50 -15.08
N LEU A 53 -2.12 1.73 -14.63
CA LEU A 53 -2.50 2.89 -15.45
C LEU A 53 -1.27 3.69 -15.87
N ALA A 54 -0.27 3.79 -14.98
CA ALA A 54 1.04 4.35 -15.24
C ALA A 54 2.08 3.52 -14.45
N SER A 55 3.03 2.87 -15.13
CA SER A 55 3.84 1.82 -14.48
C SER A 55 5.26 1.65 -15.00
N LYS A 56 6.09 2.70 -14.89
CA LYS A 56 7.52 2.46 -14.99
C LYS A 56 8.29 3.38 -14.08
N CYS A 57 8.70 2.81 -12.95
CA CYS A 57 9.62 3.44 -12.03
C CYS A 57 10.96 2.74 -12.05
N ASP A 58 12.03 3.52 -12.24
CA ASP A 58 13.38 3.09 -11.90
C ASP A 58 13.49 3.10 -10.38
N LEU A 59 13.40 1.91 -9.79
CA LEU A 59 13.47 1.74 -8.35
C LEU A 59 14.90 1.96 -7.83
N GLY A 60 15.00 2.38 -6.57
CA GLY A 60 16.24 2.55 -5.85
C GLY A 60 16.01 2.49 -4.34
N GLU A 61 17.09 2.53 -3.56
CA GLU A 61 16.96 2.73 -2.11
C GLU A 61 16.28 4.05 -1.81
N GLY A 62 15.33 4.03 -0.88
CA GLY A 62 14.52 5.19 -0.62
C GLY A 62 13.30 4.90 0.24
N PHE A 63 12.43 5.90 0.32
CA PHE A 63 11.12 5.78 0.95
C PHE A 63 10.07 5.37 -0.07
N ALA A 64 9.04 4.68 0.40
CA ALA A 64 7.86 4.38 -0.38
C ALA A 64 6.61 4.76 0.40
N LYS A 65 5.58 5.19 -0.34
CA LYS A 65 4.23 5.44 0.18
C LYS A 65 3.24 4.71 -0.71
N LEU A 66 2.29 4.00 -0.11
CA LEU A 66 1.16 3.39 -0.80
C LEU A 66 -0.12 4.05 -0.32
N ILE A 67 -0.89 4.61 -1.23
CA ILE A 67 -2.19 5.21 -0.98
C ILE A 67 -3.22 4.29 -1.61
N LEU A 68 -4.13 3.77 -0.79
CA LEU A 68 -5.24 2.94 -1.21
C LEU A 68 -6.50 3.78 -1.13
N TYR A 69 -7.29 3.77 -2.18
CA TYR A 69 -8.60 4.40 -2.23
C TYR A 69 -9.62 3.39 -2.73
N CYS A 70 -10.78 3.33 -2.08
CA CYS A 70 -11.90 2.51 -2.47
C CYS A 70 -13.16 3.36 -2.51
N PHE A 71 -13.96 3.18 -3.54
CA PHE A 71 -15.29 3.79 -3.68
C PHE A 71 -16.31 2.71 -4.07
N ASN A 72 -17.38 2.59 -3.29
CA ASN A 72 -18.52 1.73 -3.59
C ASN A 72 -19.74 2.60 -3.93
N PRO A 73 -20.10 2.73 -5.22
CA PRO A 73 -21.25 3.53 -5.63
C PRO A 73 -22.58 2.96 -5.14
N ALA A 74 -22.69 1.64 -4.98
CA ALA A 74 -23.93 0.99 -4.55
C ALA A 74 -24.31 1.34 -3.10
N GLU A 75 -23.31 1.49 -2.24
CA GLU A 75 -23.48 1.84 -0.83
C GLU A 75 -23.21 3.33 -0.55
N LYS A 76 -22.91 4.12 -1.59
CA LYS A 76 -22.52 5.53 -1.50
C LYS A 76 -21.40 5.78 -0.47
N ASN A 77 -20.44 4.86 -0.37
CA ASN A 77 -19.33 4.98 0.57
C ASN A 77 -17.98 5.03 -0.15
N HIS A 78 -17.01 5.64 0.52
CA HIS A 78 -15.62 5.60 0.12
C HIS A 78 -14.74 5.47 1.35
N ALA A 79 -13.51 5.01 1.14
CA ALA A 79 -12.50 4.97 2.17
C ALA A 79 -11.12 5.06 1.54
N PHE A 80 -10.15 5.53 2.33
CA PHE A 80 -8.76 5.50 1.94
C PHE A 80 -7.88 5.03 3.10
N TYR A 81 -6.69 4.58 2.76
CA TYR A 81 -5.69 4.17 3.73
C TYR A 81 -4.30 4.46 3.18
N ILE A 82 -3.42 4.98 4.04
CA ILE A 82 -2.05 5.36 3.66
C ILE A 82 -1.05 4.50 4.42
N CYS A 83 -0.09 4.01 3.66
CA CYS A 83 0.99 3.15 4.06
C CYS A 83 2.33 3.84 3.78
N HIS A 84 3.28 3.73 4.69
CA HIS A 84 4.66 4.17 4.50
C HIS A 84 5.61 3.00 4.70
N GLY A 85 6.76 3.09 4.03
CA GLY A 85 7.85 2.17 4.25
C GLY A 85 9.03 2.55 3.39
N PHE A 86 9.74 1.52 2.94
CA PHE A 86 10.93 1.66 2.13
C PHE A 86 10.69 1.12 0.74
N SER A 87 11.26 1.80 -0.25
CA SER A 87 11.31 1.32 -1.61
C SER A 87 12.16 0.04 -1.66
N PRO A 88 11.68 -1.04 -2.31
CA PRO A 88 12.55 -2.14 -2.67
C PRO A 88 13.61 -1.63 -3.65
N LYS A 89 14.86 -2.09 -3.51
CA LYS A 89 15.93 -1.69 -4.47
C LYS A 89 15.60 -2.11 -5.89
N THR A 90 14.90 -3.23 -6.03
CA THR A 90 14.53 -3.88 -7.29
C THR A 90 13.22 -4.62 -7.06
N ARG A 91 12.41 -4.77 -8.11
CA ARG A 91 11.20 -5.59 -8.09
C ARG A 91 11.22 -6.53 -9.30
N LYS A 92 10.93 -7.82 -9.09
CA LYS A 92 10.71 -8.81 -10.16
C LYS A 92 9.41 -9.55 -9.94
N GLY A 93 8.82 -10.01 -11.03
CA GLY A 93 7.53 -10.69 -11.03
C GLY A 93 6.35 -9.72 -10.94
N ASP A 94 5.16 -10.31 -10.96
CA ASP A 94 3.92 -9.58 -11.19
C ASP A 94 3.11 -9.27 -9.92
N ARG A 95 3.46 -9.90 -8.80
CA ARG A 95 2.75 -9.69 -7.53
C ARG A 95 3.17 -8.36 -6.90
N LEU A 96 2.22 -7.71 -6.25
CA LEU A 96 2.37 -6.35 -5.71
C LEU A 96 2.10 -6.37 -4.21
N ILE A 97 3.15 -6.60 -3.40
CA ILE A 97 2.99 -6.89 -1.96
C ILE A 97 3.74 -5.86 -1.10
N ALA A 98 3.03 -5.17 -0.21
CA ALA A 98 3.62 -4.39 0.87
C ALA A 98 3.88 -5.31 2.07
N ARG A 99 5.09 -5.28 2.63
CA ARG A 99 5.55 -6.20 3.68
C ARG A 99 6.08 -5.45 4.89
N LYS A 100 5.72 -5.92 6.09
CA LYS A 100 6.15 -5.33 7.37
C LYS A 100 7.65 -5.49 7.64
N SER A 101 8.27 -6.60 7.22
CA SER A 101 9.58 -7.00 7.77
C SER A 101 10.65 -7.26 6.72
N TYR A 102 10.39 -8.14 5.76
CA TYR A 102 11.43 -8.69 4.88
C TYR A 102 11.14 -8.41 3.41
N PHE A 103 12.21 -8.37 2.63
CA PHE A 103 12.15 -8.18 1.18
C PHE A 103 11.96 -9.52 0.47
N GLU A 104 11.06 -9.54 -0.49
CA GLU A 104 11.00 -10.54 -1.56
C GLU A 104 10.96 -9.81 -2.90
N GLU A 105 11.28 -10.49 -4.01
CA GLU A 105 11.32 -9.85 -5.33
C GLU A 105 9.98 -9.21 -5.75
N ASN A 106 8.86 -9.71 -5.22
CA ASN A 106 7.51 -9.18 -5.43
C ASN A 106 7.10 -8.04 -4.48
N SER A 107 8.02 -7.56 -3.64
CA SER A 107 7.74 -6.45 -2.74
C SER A 107 7.56 -5.16 -3.52
N ILE A 108 6.55 -4.38 -3.15
CA ILE A 108 6.41 -2.97 -3.55
C ILE A 108 6.79 -2.03 -2.41
N ILE A 109 6.67 -2.48 -1.16
CA ILE A 109 7.10 -1.74 0.04
C ILE A 109 7.67 -2.75 1.04
N ILE A 110 8.78 -2.41 1.69
CA ILE A 110 9.40 -3.19 2.77
C ILE A 110 9.45 -2.33 4.03
N GLY A 111 9.47 -2.94 5.21
CA GLY A 111 9.45 -2.17 6.46
C GLY A 111 8.16 -1.36 6.59
N SER A 112 7.09 -1.87 5.96
CA SER A 112 5.79 -1.23 5.90
C SER A 112 5.24 -1.01 7.30
N ASP A 113 4.76 0.18 7.56
CA ASP A 113 4.06 0.51 8.79
C ASP A 113 2.62 -0.01 8.85
N CYS A 114 2.12 -0.44 7.70
CA CYS A 114 0.79 -0.96 7.53
C CYS A 114 0.83 -2.42 7.07
N VAL A 115 -0.22 -3.12 7.48
CA VAL A 115 -0.54 -4.50 7.12
C VAL A 115 -2.04 -4.57 6.84
N ALA A 116 -2.50 -5.66 6.24
CA ALA A 116 -3.90 -5.80 5.89
C ALA A 116 -4.84 -5.60 7.10
N SER A 117 -4.51 -6.18 8.26
CA SER A 117 -5.33 -6.02 9.48
C SER A 117 -5.48 -4.57 9.96
N ASN A 118 -4.49 -3.70 9.71
CA ASN A 118 -4.59 -2.26 10.00
C ASN A 118 -5.53 -1.56 9.01
N ALA A 119 -5.41 -1.91 7.72
CA ALA A 119 -6.20 -1.34 6.63
C ALA A 119 -7.69 -1.73 6.72
N ARG A 120 -7.99 -2.89 7.32
CA ARG A 120 -9.34 -3.47 7.42
C ARG A 120 -10.39 -2.52 7.97
N ARG A 121 -10.09 -1.77 9.05
CA ARG A 121 -11.07 -0.88 9.69
C ARG A 121 -11.53 0.23 8.75
N ALA A 122 -10.60 0.76 7.95
CA ALA A 122 -10.90 1.80 6.98
C ALA A 122 -11.53 1.22 5.71
N LEU A 123 -10.91 0.19 5.14
CA LEU A 123 -11.21 -0.24 3.77
C LEU A 123 -12.15 -1.44 3.70
N GLY A 124 -12.16 -2.32 4.71
CA GLY A 124 -12.75 -3.66 4.65
C GLY A 124 -14.18 -3.66 4.10
N ARG A 125 -15.07 -2.85 4.69
CA ARG A 125 -16.46 -2.74 4.22
C ARG A 125 -16.56 -2.28 2.77
N CYS A 126 -15.78 -1.26 2.41
CA CYS A 126 -15.80 -0.74 1.04
C CYS A 126 -15.28 -1.78 0.04
N CYS A 127 -14.16 -2.46 0.30
CA CYS A 127 -13.54 -3.36 -0.67
C CYS A 127 -14.21 -4.75 -0.78
N SER A 128 -15.09 -5.12 0.16
CA SER A 128 -15.77 -6.43 0.16
C SER A 128 -17.00 -6.51 -0.76
N SER A 129 -17.12 -5.64 -1.76
CA SER A 129 -18.23 -5.62 -2.74
C SER A 129 -17.71 -5.73 -4.18
N VAL A 130 -18.48 -6.40 -5.05
CA VAL A 130 -18.20 -6.49 -6.49
C VAL A 130 -18.36 -5.15 -7.21
N PHE A 131 -19.10 -4.21 -6.63
CA PHE A 131 -19.33 -2.88 -7.21
C PHE A 131 -18.22 -1.88 -6.87
N SER A 132 -17.30 -2.28 -5.99
CA SER A 132 -16.27 -1.37 -5.50
C SER A 132 -15.15 -1.18 -6.51
N HIS A 133 -14.82 0.09 -6.72
CA HIS A 133 -13.70 0.53 -7.55
C HIS A 133 -12.56 0.93 -6.63
N CYS A 134 -11.40 0.34 -6.87
CA CYS A 134 -10.22 0.52 -6.03
C CYS A 134 -9.11 1.17 -6.85
N ILE A 135 -8.37 2.09 -6.24
CA ILE A 135 -7.18 2.72 -6.80
C ILE A 135 -6.05 2.53 -5.81
N ALA A 136 -4.88 2.13 -6.30
CA ALA A 136 -3.66 2.10 -5.52
C ALA A 136 -2.62 3.01 -6.18
N VAL A 137 -2.11 3.98 -5.43
CA VAL A 137 -1.04 4.87 -5.86
C VAL A 137 0.21 4.56 -5.05
N ILE A 138 1.29 4.22 -5.72
CA ILE A 138 2.59 3.95 -5.09
C ILE A 138 3.54 5.09 -5.45
N ILE A 139 4.12 5.73 -4.44
CA ILE A 139 5.08 6.81 -4.61
C ILE A 139 6.42 6.33 -4.05
N TYR A 140 7.45 6.36 -4.88
CA TYR A 140 8.82 6.07 -4.49
C TYR A 140 9.62 7.37 -4.46
N ALA A 141 10.38 7.59 -3.40
CA ALA A 141 11.37 8.67 -3.32
C ALA A 141 12.75 8.04 -3.12
N VAL A 142 13.60 8.13 -4.14
CA VAL A 142 14.96 7.59 -4.11
C VAL A 142 15.84 8.51 -3.28
N CYS A 143 16.36 8.00 -2.17
CA CYS A 143 17.18 8.76 -1.24
C CYS A 143 18.34 7.88 -0.76
N LYS A 144 19.57 8.36 -0.93
CA LYS A 144 20.77 7.60 -0.54
C LYS A 144 20.72 7.29 0.96
N ASN A 145 21.08 6.06 1.33
CA ASN A 145 21.11 5.56 2.70
C ASN A 145 19.74 5.51 3.43
N ALA A 146 18.63 5.77 2.73
CA ALA A 146 17.28 5.62 3.29
C ALA A 146 16.77 4.19 3.06
N ASN A 147 16.98 3.31 4.03
CA ASN A 147 16.57 1.91 3.94
C ASN A 147 16.15 1.35 5.32
N SER A 148 15.56 0.16 5.32
CA SER A 148 15.04 -0.50 6.52
C SER A 148 16.10 -0.83 7.57
N LYS A 149 17.40 -0.87 7.22
CA LYS A 149 18.50 -1.11 8.16
C LYS A 149 18.92 0.17 8.90
N ASN A 150 18.70 1.34 8.32
CA ASN A 150 19.05 2.62 8.91
C ASN A 150 18.07 3.02 10.04
N ILE A 151 18.58 3.26 11.24
CA ILE A 151 17.78 3.63 12.43
C ILE A 151 17.06 4.98 12.24
N ALA A 152 17.75 5.97 11.68
CA ALA A 152 17.18 7.29 11.45
C ALA A 152 16.01 7.22 10.46
N SER A 153 16.19 6.49 9.35
CA SER A 153 15.14 6.32 8.34
C SER A 153 13.94 5.52 8.88
N ARG A 154 14.16 4.50 9.73
CA ARG A 154 13.06 3.79 10.43
C ARG A 154 12.27 4.72 11.35
N SER A 155 12.94 5.65 12.01
CA SER A 155 12.28 6.62 12.89
C SER A 155 11.39 7.57 12.09
N ILE A 156 11.81 7.98 10.89
CA ILE A 156 11.00 8.79 9.96
C ILE A 156 9.72 8.04 9.55
N VAL A 157 9.82 6.78 9.11
CA VAL A 157 8.65 5.96 8.75
C VAL A 157 7.70 5.80 9.93
N LYS A 158 8.22 5.55 11.14
CA LYS A 158 7.40 5.50 12.36
C LYS A 158 6.70 6.83 12.65
N ASN A 159 7.37 7.96 12.47
CA ASN A 159 6.77 9.28 12.70
C ASN A 159 5.62 9.58 11.72
N PHE A 160 5.72 9.16 10.45
CA PHE A 160 4.61 9.30 9.51
C PHE A 160 3.32 8.63 9.99
N ASN A 161 3.42 7.51 10.74
CA ASN A 161 2.24 6.88 11.36
C ASN A 161 1.55 7.74 12.39
N ASN A 162 2.33 8.46 13.20
CA ASN A 162 1.76 9.27 14.28
C ASN A 162 0.96 10.44 13.69
N VAL A 163 1.37 10.93 12.52
CA VAL A 163 0.65 11.96 11.77
C VAL A 163 -0.57 11.38 11.06
N SER A 164 -0.46 10.23 10.40
CA SER A 164 -1.59 9.63 9.65
C SER A 164 -2.72 9.09 10.55
N LYS A 165 -2.42 8.70 11.80
CA LYS A 165 -3.42 8.33 12.80
C LYS A 165 -4.28 9.50 13.29
N CYS A 166 -3.87 10.76 13.05
CA CYS A 166 -4.61 11.92 13.55
C CYS A 166 -5.91 12.24 12.80
N ASN A 167 -6.15 11.74 11.58
CA ASN A 167 -7.28 12.22 10.76
C ASN A 167 -8.12 11.09 10.12
N THR A 168 -8.80 10.25 10.91
CA THR A 168 -9.78 9.27 10.37
C THR A 168 -11.15 9.30 11.05
N THR A 169 -11.55 10.44 11.63
CA THR A 169 -12.91 10.64 12.15
C THR A 169 -13.51 11.96 11.69
N GLU A 170 -13.82 12.09 10.39
CA GLU A 170 -14.95 12.92 9.98
C GLU A 170 -15.72 12.20 8.88
N THR A 171 -16.76 11.50 9.31
CA THR A 171 -17.92 11.17 8.49
C THR A 171 -18.54 12.50 8.06
N ILE A 172 -18.35 12.92 6.81
CA ILE A 172 -19.18 13.98 6.23
C ILE A 172 -20.41 13.29 5.66
N LEU A 173 -21.56 13.72 6.23
CA LEU A 173 -22.95 13.31 5.99
C LEU A 173 -23.34 13.26 4.51
#